data_AF-A0ABC9SNZ5-F1
#
_entry.id   AF-A0ABC9SNZ5-F1
#
_cell.length_a   1.000
_cell.length_b   1.000
_cell.length_c   1.000
_cell.angle_alpha   90.00
_cell.angle_beta   90.00
_cell.angle_gamma   90.00
#
_symmetry.space_group_name_H-M   'P 1'
#
loop_
_entity.id
_entity.type
_entity.pdbx_description
1 polymer ?
#
loop_
_entity_poly.entity_id
_entity_poly.type
_entity_poly.pdbx_seq_one_letter_code
_entity_poly.pdbx_strand_id
1 'polypeptide(L)'
;MKKILFFILTIVMISTFSLPNKYVQAAQISKQPSLNTYLTPEIEKEINNNMQPATKENPISSYTASNGLKVVDTVKTEPAFSDSFSSTSYVTHSKTFYASGLSIATYKGKWLCTFWRDGSVTIKNWDYFLVGINDGSYSNKSTSILSSGKPAKARGYVTLQSGFFTGDTIWNISISNGSSVSSSITKTR
;
A
#
# COMPACT_ATOMS: atom_id res chain seq x y z
N MET A 1 -7.98 66.53 -12.22
CA MET A 1 -8.37 65.57 -11.15
C MET A 1 -8.14 64.11 -11.57
N LYS A 2 -6.94 63.74 -12.07
CA LYS A 2 -6.60 62.35 -12.46
C LYS A 2 -5.41 61.76 -11.68
N LYS A 3 -4.72 62.57 -10.85
CA LYS A 3 -3.54 62.14 -10.08
C LYS A 3 -3.85 61.70 -8.65
N ILE A 4 -5.03 62.06 -8.11
CA ILE A 4 -5.44 61.69 -6.75
C ILE A 4 -6.04 60.27 -6.71
N LEU A 5 -6.74 59.86 -7.78
CA LEU A 5 -7.32 58.51 -7.86
C LEU A 5 -6.26 57.40 -7.89
N PHE A 6 -5.08 57.70 -8.46
CA PHE A 6 -3.99 56.72 -8.57
C PHE A 6 -3.33 56.43 -7.22
N PHE A 7 -3.29 57.41 -6.31
CA PHE A 7 -2.70 57.26 -4.97
C PHE A 7 -3.59 56.50 -3.99
N ILE A 8 -4.92 56.61 -4.13
CA ILE A 8 -5.86 55.89 -3.27
C ILE A 8 -5.89 54.39 -3.65
N LEU A 9 -5.70 54.05 -4.93
CA LEU A 9 -5.67 52.65 -5.38
C LEU A 9 -4.41 51.89 -4.90
N THR A 10 -3.29 52.58 -4.67
CA THR A 10 -2.05 51.94 -4.22
C THR A 10 -2.07 51.61 -2.72
N ILE A 11 -2.78 52.39 -1.91
CA ILE A 11 -2.88 52.17 -0.46
C ILE A 11 -3.81 50.98 -0.15
N VAL A 12 -4.84 50.74 -0.96
CA VAL A 12 -5.78 49.61 -0.76
C VAL A 12 -5.14 48.25 -1.14
N MET A 13 -4.14 48.23 -2.02
CA MET A 13 -3.41 47.01 -2.41
C MET A 13 -2.29 46.61 -1.43
N ILE A 14 -1.84 47.51 -0.55
CA ILE A 14 -0.80 47.20 0.45
C ILE A 14 -1.41 46.63 1.74
N SER A 15 -2.70 46.88 2.00
CA SER A 15 -3.39 46.40 3.22
C SER A 15 -3.99 44.99 3.14
N THR A 16 -3.91 44.29 1.99
CA THR A 16 -4.41 42.92 1.85
C THR A 16 -3.34 41.83 2.01
N PHE A 17 -2.08 42.21 2.23
CA PHE A 17 -0.94 41.28 2.40
C PHE A 17 -0.32 41.26 3.80
N SER A 18 -1.09 41.62 4.82
CA SER A 18 -0.69 41.41 6.21
C SER A 18 -1.81 40.70 6.97
N LEU A 19 -2.17 39.50 6.50
CA LEU A 19 -2.61 38.48 7.44
C LEU A 19 -1.43 38.24 8.39
N PRO A 20 -1.64 38.20 9.72
CA PRO A 20 -0.61 37.70 10.59
C PRO A 20 -0.31 36.28 10.09
N ASN A 21 0.92 36.07 9.60
CA ASN A 21 1.54 34.75 9.60
C ASN A 21 1.60 34.34 11.07
N LYS A 22 0.47 33.88 11.61
CA LYS A 22 0.50 32.80 12.56
C LYS A 22 1.13 31.68 11.76
N TYR A 23 2.46 31.59 11.87
CA TYR A 23 3.12 30.31 11.86
C TYR A 23 2.38 29.50 12.91
N VAL A 24 1.31 28.82 12.48
CA VAL A 24 0.92 27.58 13.11
C VAL A 24 2.18 26.76 12.91
N GLN A 25 3.03 26.71 13.92
CA GLN A 25 3.98 25.62 14.06
C GLN A 25 3.11 24.40 13.81
N ALA A 26 3.29 23.76 12.65
CA ALA A 26 2.71 22.46 12.38
C ALA A 26 3.06 21.67 13.63
N ALA A 27 2.04 21.41 14.46
CA ALA A 27 2.25 20.79 15.75
C ALA A 27 3.14 19.59 15.47
N GLN A 28 4.31 19.59 16.08
CA GLN A 28 5.33 18.56 15.95
C GLN A 28 4.57 17.24 15.89
N ILE A 29 4.50 16.59 14.72
CA ILE A 29 3.59 15.45 14.51
C ILE A 29 3.90 14.48 15.63
N SER A 30 2.94 14.35 16.54
CA SER A 30 3.10 13.75 17.84
C SER A 30 3.30 12.26 17.62
N LYS A 31 4.55 11.81 17.44
CA LYS A 31 4.92 10.42 17.10
C LYS A 31 4.12 9.86 15.92
N GLN A 32 4.74 9.75 14.74
CA GLN A 32 4.08 9.11 13.61
C GLN A 32 3.47 7.74 14.02
N PRO A 33 2.23 7.46 13.62
CA PRO A 33 1.53 6.25 14.03
C PRO A 33 2.27 5.03 13.48
N SER A 34 2.68 4.11 14.36
CA SER A 34 3.37 2.89 13.97
C SER A 34 2.39 1.83 13.49
N LEU A 35 2.74 1.12 12.40
CA LEU A 35 1.94 0.00 11.90
C LEU A 35 1.69 -1.01 13.01
N ASN A 36 2.66 -1.17 13.90
CA ASN A 36 2.62 -2.20 14.93
C ASN A 36 1.56 -1.94 16.00
N THR A 37 1.28 -0.67 16.28
CA THR A 37 0.24 -0.26 17.23
C THR A 37 -1.16 -0.50 16.65
N TYR A 38 -1.34 -0.35 15.34
CA TYR A 38 -2.65 -0.46 14.69
C TYR A 38 -2.95 -1.87 14.15
N LEU A 39 -1.95 -2.62 13.67
CA LEU A 39 -2.16 -3.96 13.12
C LEU A 39 -2.01 -5.03 14.23
N THR A 40 -3.02 -5.17 15.08
CA THR A 40 -3.10 -6.26 16.06
C THR A 40 -3.63 -7.54 15.38
N PRO A 41 -3.51 -8.74 16.00
CA PRO A 41 -4.06 -9.97 15.44
C PRO A 41 -5.57 -9.91 15.18
N GLU A 42 -6.33 -9.21 16.04
CA GLU A 42 -7.77 -9.02 15.90
C GLU A 42 -8.09 -8.17 14.67
N ILE A 43 -7.34 -7.09 14.48
CA ILE A 43 -7.46 -6.20 13.32
C ILE A 43 -7.02 -6.89 12.03
N GLU A 44 -5.93 -7.68 12.07
CA GLU A 44 -5.51 -8.51 10.93
C GLU A 44 -6.63 -9.48 10.53
N LYS A 45 -7.26 -10.15 11.49
CA LYS A 45 -8.39 -11.06 11.25
C LYS A 45 -9.61 -10.32 10.70
N GLU A 46 -9.93 -9.15 11.25
CA GLU A 46 -11.02 -8.28 10.77
C GLU A 46 -10.82 -7.90 9.30
N ILE A 47 -9.63 -7.40 8.95
CA ILE A 47 -9.29 -7.03 7.57
C ILE A 47 -9.40 -8.25 6.65
N ASN A 48 -8.79 -9.38 7.02
CA ASN A 48 -8.77 -10.59 6.18
C ASN A 48 -10.16 -11.17 5.93
N ASN A 49 -11.10 -11.01 6.87
CA ASN A 49 -12.46 -11.53 6.74
C ASN A 49 -13.39 -10.61 5.93
N ASN A 50 -13.15 -9.30 5.95
CA ASN A 50 -14.09 -8.32 5.40
C ASN A 50 -13.61 -7.65 4.11
N MET A 51 -12.29 -7.60 3.88
CA MET A 51 -11.72 -6.95 2.71
C MET A 51 -11.84 -7.85 1.47
N GLN A 52 -12.54 -7.34 0.45
CA GLN A 52 -12.61 -8.03 -0.84
C GLN A 52 -11.23 -8.01 -1.54
N PRO A 53 -10.87 -9.06 -2.30
CA PRO A 53 -9.63 -9.06 -3.06
C PRO A 53 -9.65 -8.00 -4.17
N ALA A 54 -8.49 -7.39 -4.46
CA ALA A 54 -8.35 -6.55 -5.63
C ALA A 54 -8.25 -7.43 -6.90
N THR A 55 -8.88 -7.00 -7.99
CA THR A 55 -8.92 -7.76 -9.26
C THR A 55 -8.44 -6.91 -10.42
N LYS A 56 -8.32 -7.50 -11.61
CA LYS A 56 -7.99 -6.73 -12.81
C LYS A 56 -9.07 -5.70 -13.16
N GLU A 57 -10.34 -6.05 -12.99
CA GLU A 57 -11.50 -5.22 -13.30
C GLU A 57 -11.77 -4.18 -12.21
N ASN A 58 -11.50 -4.54 -10.95
CA ASN A 58 -11.57 -3.66 -9.79
C ASN A 58 -10.18 -3.57 -9.14
N PRO A 59 -9.29 -2.74 -9.71
CA PRO A 59 -7.86 -2.73 -9.37
C PRO A 59 -7.56 -2.14 -8.00
N ILE A 60 -8.54 -1.57 -7.31
CA ILE A 60 -8.37 -0.99 -5.98
C ILE A 60 -9.43 -1.59 -5.07
N SER A 61 -8.99 -2.19 -3.97
CA SER A 61 -9.83 -2.60 -2.85
C SER A 61 -9.41 -1.85 -1.61
N SER A 62 -10.36 -1.42 -0.80
CA SER A 62 -10.04 -0.73 0.46
C SER A 62 -10.98 -1.12 1.57
N TYR A 63 -10.45 -1.14 2.79
CA TYR A 63 -11.21 -1.40 4.01
C TYR A 63 -10.71 -0.48 5.12
N THR A 64 -11.62 0.02 5.96
CA THR A 64 -11.26 0.77 7.17
C THR A 64 -11.66 -0.08 8.36
N ALA A 65 -10.68 -0.50 9.14
CA ALA A 65 -10.90 -1.33 10.31
C ALA A 65 -11.49 -0.53 11.47
N SER A 66 -12.02 -1.24 12.46
CA SER A 66 -12.65 -0.70 13.68
C SER A 66 -11.78 0.28 14.47
N ASN A 67 -10.45 0.14 14.39
CA ASN A 67 -9.49 1.04 15.05
C ASN A 67 -9.05 2.23 14.17
N GLY A 68 -9.69 2.46 13.03
CA GLY A 68 -9.38 3.55 12.10
C GLY A 68 -8.22 3.28 11.15
N LEU A 69 -7.60 2.09 11.18
CA LEU A 69 -6.58 1.69 10.21
C LEU A 69 -7.24 1.45 8.84
N LYS A 70 -6.89 2.27 7.85
CA LYS A 70 -7.32 2.07 6.48
C LYS A 70 -6.30 1.25 5.72
N VAL A 71 -6.76 0.18 5.06
CA VAL A 71 -5.95 -0.66 4.19
C VAL A 71 -6.42 -0.45 2.75
N VAL A 72 -5.46 -0.29 1.84
CA VAL A 72 -5.72 -0.17 0.40
C VAL A 72 -4.84 -1.18 -0.33
N ASP A 73 -5.48 -2.11 -1.02
CA ASP A 73 -4.86 -3.07 -1.91
C ASP A 73 -5.03 -2.58 -3.35
N THR A 74 -3.96 -2.63 -4.14
CA THR A 74 -4.01 -2.28 -5.55
C THR A 74 -3.40 -3.37 -6.41
N VAL A 75 -4.07 -3.73 -7.50
CA VAL A 75 -3.57 -4.68 -8.50
C VAL A 75 -3.43 -3.99 -9.85
N LYS A 76 -2.32 -4.28 -10.53
CA LYS A 76 -2.10 -3.94 -11.93
C LYS A 76 -1.60 -5.17 -12.68
N THR A 77 -2.21 -5.48 -13.82
CA THR A 77 -1.80 -6.59 -14.68
C THR A 77 -1.29 -6.07 -16.00
N GLU A 78 -0.09 -6.51 -16.42
CA GLU A 78 0.51 -6.16 -17.70
C GLU A 78 0.81 -7.44 -18.49
N PRO A 79 0.36 -7.56 -19.76
CA PRO A 79 0.64 -8.75 -20.55
C PRO A 79 2.14 -8.89 -20.80
N ALA A 80 2.65 -10.12 -20.73
CA ALA A 80 4.05 -10.43 -21.06
C ALA A 80 4.13 -11.32 -22.31
N PHE A 81 3.37 -12.41 -22.33
CA PHE A 81 3.30 -13.33 -23.47
C PHE A 81 1.96 -14.08 -23.42
N SER A 82 1.42 -14.50 -24.55
CA SER A 82 0.22 -15.33 -24.59
C SER A 82 0.32 -16.35 -25.70
N ASP A 83 -0.11 -17.57 -25.42
CA ASP A 83 -0.29 -18.63 -26.42
C ASP A 83 -1.74 -19.15 -26.40
N SER A 84 -2.01 -20.19 -27.18
CA SER A 84 -3.35 -20.76 -27.28
C SER A 84 -3.83 -21.44 -25.99
N PHE A 85 -2.96 -21.82 -25.06
CA PHE A 85 -3.29 -22.61 -23.87
C PHE A 85 -3.16 -21.82 -22.56
N SER A 86 -2.43 -20.72 -22.57
CA SER A 86 -2.12 -19.92 -21.40
C SER A 86 -1.93 -18.43 -21.73
N SER A 87 -2.14 -17.59 -20.73
CA SER A 87 -1.72 -16.19 -20.78
C SER A 87 -0.70 -15.93 -19.69
N THR A 88 0.40 -15.30 -20.03
CA THR A 88 1.44 -14.90 -19.09
C THR A 88 1.40 -13.38 -18.93
N SER A 89 1.29 -12.93 -17.68
CA SER A 89 1.24 -11.50 -17.35
C SER A 89 2.05 -11.20 -16.12
N TYR A 90 2.58 -10.00 -16.06
CA TYR A 90 3.07 -9.43 -14.81
C TYR A 90 1.89 -9.01 -13.95
N VAL A 91 1.84 -9.52 -12.73
CA VAL A 91 0.89 -9.10 -11.70
C VAL A 91 1.67 -8.25 -10.71
N THR A 92 1.31 -6.97 -10.61
CA THR A 92 1.84 -6.05 -9.60
C THR A 92 0.79 -5.86 -8.52
N HIS A 93 1.16 -6.09 -7.27
CA HIS A 93 0.30 -5.88 -6.11
C HIS A 93 0.93 -4.90 -5.13
N SER A 94 0.11 -4.02 -4.55
CA SER A 94 0.51 -3.22 -3.41
C SER A 94 -0.52 -3.32 -2.30
N LYS A 95 -0.06 -3.40 -1.04
CA LYS A 95 -0.88 -3.30 0.16
C LYS A 95 -0.35 -2.15 1.00
N THR A 96 -1.15 -1.10 1.14
CA THR A 96 -0.78 0.13 1.85
C THR A 96 -1.67 0.33 3.07
N PHE A 97 -1.05 0.66 4.20
CA PHE A 97 -1.71 0.96 5.47
C PHE A 97 -1.67 2.46 5.70
N TYR A 98 -2.80 3.03 6.10
CA TYR A 98 -2.96 4.44 6.43
C TYR A 98 -3.57 4.59 7.82
N ALA A 99 -3.04 5.51 8.62
CA ALA A 99 -3.69 6.01 9.84
C ALA A 99 -3.70 7.53 9.80
N SER A 100 -4.84 8.13 10.17
CA SER A 100 -5.00 9.58 10.18
C SER A 100 -4.63 10.27 8.86
N GLY A 101 -4.90 9.60 7.72
CA GLY A 101 -4.60 10.10 6.38
C GLY A 101 -3.14 9.98 5.93
N LEU A 102 -2.23 9.55 6.80
CA LEU A 102 -0.82 9.32 6.48
C LEU A 102 -0.60 7.84 6.15
N SER A 103 0.15 7.57 5.08
CA SER A 103 0.66 6.21 4.85
C SER A 103 1.59 5.85 6.01
N ILE A 104 1.53 4.61 6.48
CA ILE A 104 2.42 4.12 7.54
C ILE A 104 3.36 3.07 6.96
N ALA A 105 2.81 2.13 6.20
CA ALA A 105 3.58 1.07 5.56
C ALA A 105 2.98 0.69 4.21
N THR A 106 3.84 0.34 3.26
CA THR A 106 3.47 -0.13 1.92
C THR A 106 4.27 -1.37 1.59
N TYR A 107 3.61 -2.44 1.18
CA TYR A 107 4.23 -3.65 0.67
C TYR A 107 3.92 -3.73 -0.81
N LYS A 108 4.94 -3.88 -1.65
CA LYS A 108 4.80 -3.90 -3.10
C LYS A 108 5.57 -5.07 -3.69
N GLY A 109 4.94 -5.81 -4.57
CA GLY A 109 5.55 -6.95 -5.25
C GLY A 109 5.10 -7.03 -6.69
N LYS A 110 5.93 -7.69 -7.51
CA LYS A 110 5.60 -7.98 -8.91
C LYS A 110 6.04 -9.41 -9.24
N TRP A 111 5.14 -10.15 -9.88
CA TRP A 111 5.34 -11.55 -10.25
C TRP A 111 5.07 -11.75 -11.73
N LEU A 112 5.87 -12.59 -12.39
CA LEU A 112 5.49 -13.14 -13.68
C LEU A 112 4.59 -14.35 -13.44
N CYS A 113 3.34 -14.27 -13.85
CA CYS A 113 2.34 -15.32 -13.64
C CYS A 113 1.87 -15.91 -14.98
N THR A 114 1.80 -17.22 -15.05
CA THR A 114 1.10 -17.95 -16.13
C THR A 114 -0.29 -18.35 -15.63
N PHE A 115 -1.32 -17.91 -16.33
CA PHE A 115 -2.72 -18.24 -16.12
C PHE A 115 -3.15 -19.27 -17.16
N TRP A 116 -3.49 -20.46 -16.68
CA TRP A 116 -3.86 -21.60 -17.52
C TRP A 116 -5.37 -21.60 -17.77
N ARG A 117 -5.80 -22.17 -18.91
CA ARG A 117 -7.23 -22.32 -19.24
C ARG A 117 -8.03 -23.12 -18.22
N ASP A 118 -7.38 -24.07 -17.54
CA ASP A 118 -8.03 -24.85 -16.48
C ASP A 118 -8.32 -24.00 -15.22
N GLY A 119 -7.86 -22.75 -15.18
CA GLY A 119 -8.02 -21.80 -14.09
C GLY A 119 -6.91 -21.86 -13.04
N SER A 120 -5.89 -22.70 -13.20
CA SER A 120 -4.72 -22.70 -12.34
C SER A 120 -3.79 -21.53 -12.67
N VAL A 121 -3.03 -21.10 -11.66
CA VAL A 121 -2.01 -20.07 -11.78
C VAL A 121 -0.66 -20.66 -11.39
N THR A 122 0.37 -20.30 -12.15
CA THR A 122 1.78 -20.59 -11.83
C THR A 122 2.51 -19.27 -11.67
N ILE A 123 3.14 -19.06 -10.52
CA ILE A 123 4.08 -17.95 -10.31
C ILE A 123 5.44 -18.43 -10.81
N LYS A 124 5.97 -17.81 -11.86
CA LYS A 124 7.25 -18.19 -12.47
C LYS A 124 8.43 -17.62 -11.68
N ASN A 125 8.37 -16.34 -11.33
CA ASN A 125 9.39 -15.66 -10.54
C ASN A 125 8.83 -14.44 -9.81
N TRP A 126 9.66 -13.91 -8.91
CA TRP A 126 9.53 -12.57 -8.36
C TRP A 126 10.38 -11.63 -9.22
N ASP A 127 9.77 -10.56 -9.73
CA ASP A 127 10.51 -9.48 -10.39
C ASP A 127 11.10 -8.54 -9.33
N TYR A 128 10.28 -8.14 -8.35
CA TYR A 128 10.76 -7.43 -7.17
C TYR A 128 9.86 -7.65 -5.95
N PHE A 129 10.42 -7.36 -4.78
CA PHE A 129 9.71 -7.20 -3.52
C PHE A 129 10.26 -6.00 -2.75
N LEU A 130 9.40 -5.03 -2.44
CA LEU A 130 9.73 -3.78 -1.79
C LEU A 130 8.80 -3.53 -0.61
N VAL A 131 9.34 -2.95 0.44
CA VAL A 131 8.58 -2.41 1.57
C VAL A 131 8.92 -0.93 1.72
N GLY A 132 7.96 -0.11 2.10
CA GLY A 132 8.19 1.25 2.57
C GLY A 132 7.54 1.38 3.93
N ILE A 133 8.23 1.98 4.88
CA ILE A 133 7.69 2.27 6.22
C ILE A 133 8.12 3.70 6.59
N ASN A 134 7.18 4.49 7.10
CA ASN A 134 7.42 5.91 7.34
C ASN A 134 8.11 6.20 8.68
N ASP A 135 7.89 5.36 9.69
CA ASP A 135 8.37 5.54 11.05
C ASP A 135 9.53 4.56 11.40
N GLY A 136 10.28 4.12 10.39
CA GLY A 136 11.28 3.08 10.58
C GLY A 136 12.13 2.72 9.38
N SER A 137 12.77 1.57 9.46
CA SER A 137 13.50 0.91 8.38
C SER A 137 13.03 -0.53 8.23
N TYR A 138 13.44 -1.16 7.13
CA TYR A 138 13.17 -2.57 6.88
C TYR A 138 14.40 -3.25 6.27
N SER A 139 14.53 -4.55 6.49
CA SER A 139 15.48 -5.39 5.78
C SER A 139 14.74 -6.57 5.14
N ASN A 140 14.90 -6.70 3.82
CA ASN A 140 14.38 -7.85 3.08
C ASN A 140 15.17 -9.09 3.49
N LYS A 141 14.47 -10.12 3.98
CA LYS A 141 15.09 -11.40 4.35
C LYS A 141 15.09 -12.36 3.18
N SER A 142 13.91 -12.68 2.65
CA SER A 142 13.77 -13.64 1.54
C SER A 142 12.39 -13.56 0.89
N THR A 143 12.27 -14.18 -0.27
CA THR A 143 11.01 -14.42 -0.96
C THR A 143 10.89 -15.89 -1.32
N SER A 144 9.67 -16.42 -1.31
CA SER A 144 9.39 -17.82 -1.66
C SER A 144 8.12 -17.92 -2.52
N ILE A 145 8.11 -18.88 -3.44
CA ILE A 145 6.92 -19.32 -4.16
C ILE A 145 6.52 -20.64 -3.52
N LEU A 146 5.37 -20.64 -2.83
CA LEU A 146 4.97 -21.77 -1.98
C LEU A 146 4.22 -22.84 -2.77
N SER A 147 3.37 -22.43 -3.72
CA SER A 147 2.59 -23.35 -4.53
C SER A 147 2.11 -22.71 -5.82
N SER A 148 2.00 -23.54 -6.86
CA SER A 148 1.13 -23.25 -8.02
C SER A 148 -0.24 -23.88 -7.77
N GLY A 149 -1.31 -23.33 -8.36
CA GLY A 149 -2.66 -23.89 -8.20
C GLY A 149 -3.77 -22.84 -8.24
N LYS A 150 -4.85 -23.13 -7.50
CA LYS A 150 -6.08 -22.33 -7.43
C LYS A 150 -6.38 -21.98 -5.95
N PRO A 151 -5.67 -21.02 -5.32
CA PRO A 151 -4.74 -20.04 -5.89
C PRO A 151 -3.27 -20.49 -5.88
N ALA A 152 -2.44 -19.79 -6.67
CA ALA A 152 -0.99 -19.81 -6.49
C ALA A 152 -0.60 -18.95 -5.28
N LYS A 153 0.43 -19.36 -4.54
CA LYS A 153 0.83 -18.72 -3.29
C LYS A 153 2.29 -18.31 -3.32
N ALA A 154 2.56 -17.10 -2.85
CA ALA A 154 3.90 -16.56 -2.67
C ALA A 154 4.01 -15.90 -1.29
N ARG A 155 5.25 -15.76 -0.81
CA ARG A 155 5.54 -15.21 0.51
C ARG A 155 6.79 -14.33 0.48
N GLY A 156 6.68 -13.13 1.03
CA GLY A 156 7.81 -12.25 1.32
C GLY A 156 8.10 -12.23 2.83
N TYR A 157 9.38 -12.19 3.19
CA TYR A 157 9.85 -12.10 4.57
C TYR A 157 10.66 -10.82 4.76
N VAL A 158 10.31 -10.04 5.78
CA VAL A 158 10.94 -8.75 6.08
C VAL A 158 11.08 -8.57 7.57
N THR A 159 12.20 -8.05 8.03
CA THR A 159 12.31 -7.53 9.39
C THR A 159 11.99 -6.04 9.37
N LEU A 160 11.03 -5.62 10.19
CA LEU A 160 10.68 -4.21 10.37
C LEU A 160 11.32 -3.70 11.65
N GLN A 161 11.84 -2.47 11.59
CA GLN A 161 12.36 -1.73 12.73
C GLN A 161 11.67 -0.37 12.77
N SER A 162 10.74 -0.16 13.71
CA SER A 162 9.95 1.08 13.83
C SER A 162 9.78 1.45 15.30
N GLY A 163 10.23 2.64 15.69
CA GLY A 163 10.22 3.08 17.09
C GLY A 163 10.88 2.07 18.05
N PHE A 164 10.07 1.50 18.96
CA PHE A 164 10.49 0.45 19.91
C PHE A 164 10.24 -0.97 19.42
N PHE A 165 9.70 -1.15 18.21
CA PHE A 165 9.44 -2.45 17.64
C PHE A 165 10.58 -2.87 16.71
N THR A 166 11.09 -4.08 16.91
CA THR A 166 11.87 -4.82 15.93
C THR A 166 11.27 -6.22 15.84
N GLY A 167 10.86 -6.64 14.65
CA GLY A 167 10.23 -7.95 14.50
C GLY A 167 10.10 -8.39 13.05
N ASP A 168 10.00 -9.70 12.88
CA ASP A 168 9.81 -10.30 11.57
C ASP A 168 8.36 -10.20 11.15
N THR A 169 8.15 -9.93 9.87
CA THR A 169 6.85 -9.79 9.25
C THR A 169 6.82 -10.63 7.97
N ILE A 170 5.73 -11.36 7.81
CA ILE A 170 5.47 -12.22 6.66
C ILE A 170 4.35 -11.61 5.84
N TRP A 171 4.62 -11.35 4.57
CA TRP A 171 3.60 -10.98 3.60
C TRP A 171 3.20 -12.21 2.79
N ASN A 172 1.98 -12.71 3.03
CA ASN A 172 1.42 -13.83 2.29
C ASN A 172 0.55 -13.31 1.14
N ILE A 173 0.72 -13.89 -0.04
CA ILE A 173 0.06 -13.46 -1.26
C ILE A 173 -0.58 -14.67 -1.92
N SER A 174 -1.83 -14.52 -2.32
CA SER A 174 -2.57 -15.52 -3.10
C SER A 174 -3.03 -14.89 -4.41
N ILE A 175 -2.60 -15.47 -5.52
CA ILE A 175 -2.96 -15.02 -6.88
C ILE A 175 -3.88 -16.08 -7.49
N SER A 176 -5.11 -15.65 -7.78
CA SER A 176 -6.16 -16.46 -8.38
C SER A 176 -6.32 -16.15 -9.87
N ASN A 177 -7.06 -17.01 -10.58
CA ASN A 177 -7.44 -16.73 -11.96
C ASN A 177 -8.20 -15.40 -12.07
N GLY A 178 -8.11 -14.74 -13.23
CA GLY A 178 -8.60 -13.36 -13.40
C GLY A 178 -7.72 -12.29 -12.76
N SER A 179 -6.48 -12.64 -12.37
CA SER A 179 -5.54 -11.75 -11.67
C SER A 179 -6.11 -11.15 -10.37
N SER A 180 -7.00 -11.88 -9.70
CA SER A 180 -7.44 -11.51 -8.35
C SER A 180 -6.32 -11.80 -7.36
N VAL A 181 -5.95 -10.80 -6.56
CA VAL A 181 -4.91 -10.92 -5.54
C VAL A 181 -5.50 -10.62 -4.18
N SER A 182 -5.33 -11.56 -3.25
CA SER A 182 -5.51 -11.33 -1.82
C SER A 182 -4.17 -11.40 -1.12
N SER A 183 -4.02 -10.62 -0.05
CA SER A 183 -2.79 -10.63 0.72
C SER A 183 -3.02 -10.32 2.19
N SER A 184 -2.25 -10.98 3.04
CA SER A 184 -2.24 -10.78 4.48
C SER A 184 -0.83 -10.52 4.99
N ILE A 185 -0.74 -9.80 6.10
CA ILE A 185 0.53 -9.48 6.74
C ILE A 185 0.47 -9.96 8.16
N THR A 186 1.33 -10.91 8.47
CA THR A 186 1.39 -11.58 9.77
C THR A 186 2.72 -11.29 10.43
N LYS A 187 2.70 -10.90 11.70
CA LYS A 187 3.92 -10.72 12.50
C LYS A 187 4.39 -12.07 13.03
N THR A 188 5.69 -12.31 12.95
CA THR A 188 6.36 -13.43 13.60
C THR A 188 7.25 -12.88 14.71
N ARG A 189 7.06 -13.41 15.92
CA ARG A 189 7.63 -12.94 17.19
C ARG A 189 9.10 -12.55 17.11
#